data_AF-A0A0G0JGI1-F1
#
_entry.id   AF-A0A0G0JGI1-F1
#
_cell.length_a   1.000
_cell.length_b   1.000
_cell.length_c   1.000
_cell.angle_alpha   90.00
_cell.angle_beta   90.00
_cell.angle_gamma   90.00
#
_symmetry.space_group_name_H-M   'P 1'
#
loop_
_entity.id
_entity.type
_entity.pdbx_description
1 polymer ?
#
loop_
_entity_poly.entity_id
_entity_poly.type
_entity_poly.pdbx_seq_one_letter_code
_entity_poly.pdbx_strand_id
1 'polypeptide(L)'
;MIKTPEVSTEFYKMRWQELDAYVAKGKDLVPDLPIWKLIKSRPLDTLSLEQLVRSGWRIYWIPSLYNEGHCLYSNKEIVMGSYPDAYERDKTLLHELTHAWYGDSSVGNRDMLYSIEHAAVEWIARKCRNNPLLLRGAWSEFGLEPMIYDLASYKAAHPMAGDPNLQMTFPWEEARIRQHALSTLLMD
;
A
#
# COMPACT_ATOMS: atom_id res chain seq x y z
N MET A 1 -26.64 -10.70 -24.53
CA MET A 1 -26.57 -9.68 -23.46
C MET A 1 -25.29 -9.94 -22.67
N ILE A 2 -24.26 -9.11 -22.83
CA ILE A 2 -23.07 -9.17 -21.98
C ILE A 2 -23.50 -8.58 -20.65
N LYS A 3 -23.52 -9.38 -19.58
CA LYS A 3 -23.75 -8.86 -18.22
C LYS A 3 -22.64 -7.86 -17.91
N THR A 4 -23.00 -6.61 -17.69
CA THR A 4 -22.08 -5.63 -17.11
C THR A 4 -21.57 -6.21 -15.80
N PRO A 5 -20.25 -6.40 -15.62
CA PRO A 5 -19.73 -6.93 -14.37
C PRO A 5 -20.18 -6.03 -13.22
N GLU A 6 -20.64 -6.63 -12.13
CA GLU A 6 -21.00 -5.89 -10.91
C GLU A 6 -19.80 -5.05 -10.48
N VAL A 7 -20.04 -3.74 -10.35
CA VAL A 7 -19.06 -2.77 -9.88
C VAL A 7 -18.93 -2.97 -8.37
N SER A 8 -17.94 -3.76 -7.94
CA SER A 8 -17.59 -3.83 -6.52
C SER A 8 -16.88 -2.54 -6.13
N THR A 9 -17.27 -1.96 -4.99
CA THR A 9 -16.62 -0.78 -4.41
C THR A 9 -15.82 -1.13 -3.16
N GLU A 10 -15.79 -2.41 -2.78
CA GLU A 10 -15.16 -2.90 -1.54
C GLU A 10 -13.84 -3.65 -1.79
N PHE A 11 -12.95 -3.08 -2.61
CA PHE A 11 -11.65 -3.70 -2.93
C PHE A 11 -10.80 -4.00 -1.69
N TYR A 12 -10.92 -3.15 -0.66
CA TYR A 12 -10.24 -3.31 0.62
C TYR A 12 -10.62 -4.61 1.36
N LYS A 13 -11.78 -5.22 1.05
CA LYS A 13 -12.22 -6.51 1.61
C LYS A 13 -11.85 -7.72 0.75
N MET A 14 -11.46 -7.51 -0.51
CA MET A 14 -11.09 -8.62 -1.39
C MET A 14 -9.85 -9.33 -0.87
N ARG A 15 -9.81 -10.66 -1.02
CA ARG A 15 -8.59 -11.43 -0.81
C ARG A 15 -7.56 -11.10 -1.89
N TRP A 16 -6.30 -11.42 -1.62
CA TRP A 16 -5.21 -11.15 -2.54
C TRP A 16 -5.46 -11.70 -3.95
N GLN A 17 -5.88 -12.97 -4.06
CA GLN A 17 -6.13 -13.63 -5.34
C GLN A 17 -7.31 -13.01 -6.10
N GLU A 18 -8.32 -12.53 -5.37
CA GLU A 18 -9.52 -11.91 -5.97
C GLU A 18 -9.17 -10.54 -6.56
N LEU A 19 -8.40 -9.74 -5.83
CA LEU A 19 -7.92 -8.45 -6.29
C LEU A 19 -6.95 -8.60 -7.48
N ASP A 20 -6.01 -9.56 -7.42
CA ASP A 20 -5.11 -9.91 -8.52
C ASP A 20 -5.90 -10.23 -9.79
N ALA A 21 -6.90 -11.12 -9.69
CA ALA A 21 -7.74 -11.51 -10.81
C ALA A 21 -8.58 -10.35 -11.36
N TYR A 22 -9.13 -9.50 -10.47
CA TYR A 22 -9.90 -8.33 -10.87
C TYR A 22 -9.04 -7.32 -11.64
N VAL A 23 -7.83 -7.01 -11.15
CA VAL A 23 -6.89 -6.12 -11.82
C VAL A 23 -6.41 -6.68 -13.15
N ALA A 24 -6.14 -7.99 -13.24
CA ALA A 24 -5.79 -8.65 -14.50
C ALA A 24 -6.91 -8.50 -15.54
N LYS A 25 -8.15 -8.79 -15.15
CA LYS A 25 -9.33 -8.59 -16.01
C LYS A 25 -9.50 -7.11 -16.42
N GLY A 26 -9.23 -6.18 -15.51
CA GLY A 26 -9.29 -4.74 -15.78
C GLY A 26 -8.27 -4.30 -16.86
N LYS A 27 -7.07 -4.87 -16.84
CA LYS A 27 -6.04 -4.62 -17.87
C LYS A 27 -6.47 -5.14 -19.25
N ASP A 28 -7.14 -6.29 -19.30
CA ASP A 28 -7.62 -6.85 -20.55
C ASP A 28 -8.81 -6.07 -21.13
N LEU A 29 -9.71 -5.63 -20.26
CA LEU A 29 -10.93 -4.90 -20.66
C LEU A 29 -10.66 -3.45 -21.04
N VAL A 30 -9.72 -2.79 -20.37
CA VAL A 30 -9.40 -1.37 -20.58
C VAL A 30 -7.87 -1.17 -20.59
N PRO A 31 -7.16 -1.66 -21.63
CA PRO A 31 -5.70 -1.65 -21.66
C PRO A 31 -5.10 -0.24 -21.74
N ASP A 32 -5.87 0.72 -22.23
CA ASP A 32 -5.43 2.11 -22.41
C ASP A 32 -5.66 3.02 -21.21
N LEU A 33 -6.21 2.48 -20.10
CA LEU A 33 -6.46 3.24 -18.88
C LEU A 33 -5.16 3.92 -18.40
N PRO A 34 -5.17 5.24 -18.11
CA PRO A 34 -3.95 5.98 -17.79
C PRO A 34 -3.13 5.36 -16.65
N ILE A 35 -3.78 4.84 -15.61
CA ILE A 35 -3.11 4.21 -14.46
C ILE A 35 -2.16 3.08 -14.89
N TRP A 36 -2.48 2.28 -15.91
CA TRP A 36 -1.61 1.20 -16.39
C TRP A 36 -0.31 1.72 -16.99
N LYS A 37 -0.39 2.82 -17.73
CA LYS A 37 0.80 3.48 -18.30
C LYS A 37 1.65 4.06 -17.17
N LEU A 38 1.00 4.67 -16.16
CA LEU A 38 1.69 5.27 -15.01
C LEU A 38 2.40 4.23 -14.14
N ILE A 39 1.76 3.11 -13.81
CA ILE A 39 2.40 2.03 -13.04
C ILE A 39 3.67 1.54 -13.73
N LYS A 40 3.64 1.43 -15.06
CA LYS A 40 4.78 0.96 -15.85
C LYS A 40 5.89 2.00 -15.97
N SER A 41 5.55 3.27 -16.22
CA SER A 41 6.53 4.32 -16.50
C SER A 41 7.10 4.99 -15.25
N ARG A 42 6.34 4.99 -14.15
CA ARG A 42 6.71 5.59 -12.86
C ARG A 42 6.25 4.71 -11.69
N PRO A 43 6.85 3.54 -11.46
CA PRO A 43 6.46 2.67 -10.35
C PRO A 43 6.60 3.39 -9.00
N LEU A 44 5.75 3.03 -8.03
CA LEU A 44 5.91 3.45 -6.64
C LEU A 44 7.05 2.64 -6.02
N ASP A 45 8.21 3.27 -5.85
CA ASP A 45 9.44 2.73 -5.29
C ASP A 45 10.04 3.66 -4.22
N THR A 46 11.20 3.33 -3.65
CA THR A 46 11.81 4.17 -2.60
C THR A 46 12.18 5.58 -3.09
N LEU A 47 12.60 5.72 -4.35
CA LEU A 47 12.91 7.03 -4.95
C LEU A 47 11.65 7.88 -5.10
N SER A 48 10.51 7.27 -5.42
CA SER A 48 9.24 7.98 -5.47
C SER A 48 8.81 8.53 -4.11
N LEU A 49 9.09 7.83 -3.01
CA LEU A 49 8.82 8.31 -1.65
C LEU A 49 9.68 9.54 -1.32
N GLU A 50 10.99 9.48 -1.61
CA GLU A 50 11.88 10.65 -1.47
C GLU A 50 11.38 11.85 -2.30
N GLN A 51 10.88 11.61 -3.51
CA GLN A 51 10.33 12.65 -4.37
C GLN A 51 9.05 13.26 -3.81
N LEU A 52 8.16 12.45 -3.22
CA LEU A 52 6.97 12.96 -2.52
C LEU A 52 7.40 13.91 -1.39
N VAL A 53 8.33 13.49 -0.54
CA VAL A 53 8.83 14.34 0.56
C VAL A 53 9.50 15.62 0.03
N ARG A 54 10.40 15.52 -0.96
CA ARG A 54 11.07 16.67 -1.57
C ARG A 54 10.11 17.65 -2.25
N SER A 55 9.00 17.13 -2.79
CA SER A 55 7.95 17.95 -3.41
C SER A 55 6.97 18.54 -2.40
N GLY A 56 7.17 18.31 -1.10
CA GLY A 56 6.46 18.94 0.00
C GLY A 56 5.30 18.13 0.56
N TRP A 57 5.17 16.84 0.22
CA TRP A 57 4.14 16.00 0.81
C TRP A 57 4.36 15.78 2.30
N ARG A 58 3.26 15.76 3.06
CA ARG A 58 3.28 15.60 4.53
C ARG A 58 2.21 14.62 4.99
N ILE A 59 2.48 13.95 6.10
CA ILE A 59 1.53 13.07 6.78
C ILE A 59 1.10 13.73 8.09
N TYR A 60 -0.20 13.79 8.33
CA TYR A 60 -0.78 14.27 9.58
C TYR A 60 -1.61 13.18 10.25
N TRP A 61 -1.46 13.07 11.56
CA TRP A 61 -2.24 12.16 12.38
C TRP A 61 -3.41 12.91 13.01
N ILE A 62 -4.63 12.46 12.73
CA ILE A 62 -5.87 13.00 13.29
C ILE A 62 -6.57 11.89 14.07
N PRO A 63 -6.35 11.79 15.40
CA PRO A 63 -6.89 10.70 16.21
C PRO A 63 -8.42 10.57 16.21
N SER A 64 -9.15 11.64 15.85
CA SER A 64 -10.61 11.62 15.76
C SER A 64 -11.14 10.89 14.51
N LEU A 65 -10.30 10.63 13.51
CA LEU A 65 -10.64 9.78 12.37
C LEU A 65 -10.28 8.35 12.76
N TYR A 66 -11.22 7.42 12.65
CA TYR A 66 -11.01 6.03 13.08
C TYR A 66 -10.97 5.10 11.87
N ASN A 67 -9.85 4.38 11.70
CA ASN A 67 -9.62 3.46 10.58
C ASN A 67 -9.77 4.10 9.18
N GLU A 68 -9.41 5.38 9.06
CA GLU A 68 -9.50 6.12 7.79
C GLU A 68 -8.18 6.78 7.42
N GLY A 69 -7.93 6.86 6.11
CA GLY A 69 -6.87 7.64 5.50
C GLY A 69 -7.45 8.46 4.36
N HIS A 70 -6.88 9.64 4.13
CA HIS A 70 -7.32 10.55 3.07
C HIS A 70 -6.12 11.23 2.41
N CYS A 71 -5.96 11.05 1.10
CA CYS A 71 -5.02 11.80 0.28
C CYS A 71 -5.63 13.12 -0.19
N LEU A 72 -5.21 14.24 0.40
CA LEU A 72 -5.59 15.60 0.01
C LEU A 72 -4.61 16.13 -1.06
N TYR A 73 -4.81 15.72 -2.31
CA TYR A 73 -3.85 15.96 -3.40
C TYR A 73 -3.54 17.44 -3.65
N SER A 74 -4.54 18.32 -3.57
CA SER A 74 -4.38 19.77 -3.75
C SER A 74 -3.44 20.39 -2.72
N ASN A 75 -3.42 19.85 -1.50
CA ASN A 75 -2.66 20.38 -0.38
C ASN A 75 -1.32 19.65 -0.22
N LYS A 76 -1.13 18.53 -0.93
CA LYS A 76 -0.01 17.58 -0.75
C LYS A 76 0.02 17.03 0.68
N GLU A 77 -1.14 16.63 1.18
CA GLU A 77 -1.27 16.12 2.53
C GLU A 77 -1.89 14.73 2.50
N ILE A 78 -1.39 13.85 3.35
CA ILE A 78 -2.02 12.58 3.68
C ILE A 78 -2.47 12.70 5.13
N VAL A 79 -3.76 12.51 5.35
CA VAL A 79 -4.35 12.50 6.67
C VAL A 79 -4.57 11.05 7.07
N MET A 80 -4.02 10.66 8.22
CA MET A 80 -4.17 9.33 8.78
C MET A 80 -4.93 9.40 10.10
N GLY A 81 -5.92 8.53 10.25
CA GLY A 81 -6.66 8.34 11.50
C GLY A 81 -5.91 7.50 12.53
N SER A 82 -6.57 7.23 13.65
CA SER A 82 -6.15 6.20 14.59
C SER A 82 -6.47 4.81 14.03
N TYR A 83 -5.51 3.90 14.15
CA TYR A 83 -5.66 2.49 13.79
C TYR A 83 -5.25 1.63 14.99
N PRO A 84 -6.12 0.75 15.50
CA PRO A 84 -5.74 -0.21 16.54
C PRO A 84 -4.84 -1.32 15.99
N ASP A 85 -4.94 -1.60 14.69
CA ASP A 85 -4.14 -2.61 14.00
C ASP A 85 -3.07 -1.93 13.13
N ALA A 86 -1.81 -2.20 13.46
CA ALA A 86 -0.64 -1.70 12.72
C ALA A 86 -0.63 -2.16 11.26
N TYR A 87 -1.16 -3.36 10.97
CA TYR A 87 -1.29 -3.86 9.61
C TYR A 87 -2.22 -2.97 8.78
N GLU A 88 -3.39 -2.63 9.34
CA GLU A 88 -4.38 -1.78 8.67
C GLU A 88 -3.85 -0.36 8.49
N ARG A 89 -3.13 0.17 9.49
CA ARG A 89 -2.44 1.46 9.40
C ARG A 89 -1.51 1.54 8.20
N ASP A 90 -0.59 0.58 8.09
CA ASP A 90 0.45 0.60 7.04
C ASP A 90 -0.12 0.25 5.66
N LYS A 91 -1.16 -0.58 5.62
CA LYS A 91 -1.93 -0.83 4.40
C LYS A 91 -2.59 0.46 3.90
N THR A 92 -3.31 1.19 4.77
CA THR A 92 -3.96 2.45 4.37
C THR A 92 -2.94 3.53 4.05
N LEU A 93 -1.84 3.63 4.79
CA LEU A 93 -0.76 4.57 4.47
C LEU A 93 -0.27 4.40 3.02
N LEU A 94 0.00 3.16 2.61
CA LEU A 94 0.48 2.89 1.26
C LEU A 94 -0.61 3.04 0.19
N HIS A 95 -1.88 2.91 0.57
CA HIS A 95 -3.01 3.28 -0.27
C HIS A 95 -2.99 4.78 -0.58
N GLU A 96 -2.90 5.62 0.46
CA GLU A 96 -2.86 7.07 0.28
C GLU A 96 -1.57 7.55 -0.42
N LEU A 97 -0.43 6.92 -0.16
CA LEU A 97 0.81 7.21 -0.90
C LEU A 97 0.69 6.86 -2.40
N THR A 98 -0.08 5.83 -2.73
CA THR A 98 -0.36 5.47 -4.13
C THR A 98 -1.21 6.56 -4.80
N HIS A 99 -2.22 7.10 -4.11
CA HIS A 99 -2.97 8.27 -4.57
C HIS A 99 -2.08 9.51 -4.72
N ALA A 100 -1.23 9.79 -3.74
CA ALA A 100 -0.31 10.92 -3.78
C ALA A 100 0.65 10.86 -4.98
N TRP A 101 1.14 9.67 -5.30
CA TRP A 101 2.08 9.47 -6.40
C TRP A 101 1.41 9.50 -7.78
N TYR A 102 0.30 8.78 -7.93
CA TYR A 102 -0.35 8.63 -9.24
C TYR A 102 -1.37 9.73 -9.57
N GLY A 103 -1.82 10.48 -8.58
CA GLY A 103 -2.92 11.42 -8.72
C GLY A 103 -4.17 10.88 -8.05
N ASP A 104 -4.97 11.81 -7.52
CA ASP A 104 -6.28 11.48 -7.01
C ASP A 104 -7.25 11.25 -8.19
N SER A 105 -7.81 10.04 -8.25
CA SER A 105 -8.85 9.66 -9.21
C SER A 105 -10.25 9.96 -8.66
N SER A 106 -10.40 10.66 -7.53
CA SER A 106 -11.67 10.99 -6.85
C SER A 106 -12.67 11.85 -7.64
N VAL A 107 -12.44 12.14 -8.92
CA VAL A 107 -13.38 12.89 -9.75
C VAL A 107 -14.51 11.96 -10.24
N GLY A 108 -15.42 11.68 -9.31
CA GLY A 108 -16.83 11.31 -9.49
C GLY A 108 -17.25 10.50 -10.71
N ASN A 109 -17.45 9.19 -10.52
CA ASN A 109 -18.70 8.46 -10.82
C ASN A 109 -18.51 6.98 -10.43
N ARG A 110 -19.58 6.23 -10.12
CA ARG A 110 -19.50 4.76 -9.91
C ARG A 110 -19.33 3.98 -11.23
N ASP A 111 -18.55 4.52 -12.16
CA ASP A 111 -18.33 3.93 -13.46
C ASP A 111 -17.26 2.82 -13.38
N MET A 112 -17.33 1.88 -14.32
CA MET A 112 -16.41 0.74 -14.40
C MET A 112 -14.93 1.15 -14.47
N LEU A 113 -14.63 2.30 -15.08
CA LEU A 113 -13.26 2.85 -15.15
C LEU A 113 -12.74 3.24 -13.76
N TYR A 114 -13.53 4.02 -13.02
CA TYR A 114 -13.23 4.45 -11.65
C TYR A 114 -13.01 3.25 -10.71
N SER A 115 -13.83 2.22 -10.87
CA SER A 115 -13.74 0.94 -10.16
C SER A 115 -12.41 0.21 -10.44
N ILE A 116 -11.98 0.13 -11.70
CA ILE A 116 -10.72 -0.51 -12.08
C ILE A 116 -9.52 0.29 -11.56
N GLU A 117 -9.58 1.63 -11.58
CA GLU A 117 -8.53 2.48 -11.04
C GLU A 117 -8.39 2.31 -9.52
N HIS A 118 -9.49 2.30 -8.77
CA HIS A 118 -9.44 2.06 -7.33
C HIS A 118 -8.91 0.66 -6.99
N ALA A 119 -9.31 -0.36 -7.75
CA ALA A 119 -8.75 -1.70 -7.61
C ALA A 119 -7.23 -1.71 -7.88
N ALA A 120 -6.76 -0.95 -8.87
CA ALA A 120 -5.34 -0.80 -9.16
C ALA A 120 -4.57 -0.15 -8.01
N VAL A 121 -5.12 0.92 -7.43
CA VAL A 121 -4.53 1.61 -6.27
C VAL A 121 -4.39 0.66 -5.09
N GLU A 122 -5.48 -0.01 -4.70
CA GLU A 122 -5.48 -0.98 -3.59
C GLU A 122 -4.48 -2.12 -3.84
N TRP A 123 -4.40 -2.59 -5.09
CA TRP A 123 -3.47 -3.64 -5.51
C TRP A 123 -2.01 -3.21 -5.38
N ILE A 124 -1.66 -2.02 -5.86
CA ILE A 124 -0.31 -1.46 -5.72
C ILE A 124 0.03 -1.29 -4.25
N ALA A 125 -0.85 -0.68 -3.46
CA ALA A 125 -0.65 -0.41 -2.04
C ALA A 125 -0.25 -1.67 -1.29
N ARG A 126 -0.99 -2.76 -1.48
CA ARG A 126 -0.69 -4.06 -0.88
C ARG A 126 0.61 -4.68 -1.38
N LYS A 127 0.94 -4.56 -2.69
CA LYS A 127 2.25 -5.00 -3.21
C LYS A 127 3.40 -4.25 -2.55
N CYS A 128 3.28 -2.92 -2.47
CA CYS A 128 4.27 -2.06 -1.86
C CYS A 128 4.41 -2.35 -0.36
N ARG A 129 3.30 -2.65 0.34
CA ARG A 129 3.31 -3.01 1.76
C ARG A 129 4.04 -4.33 2.02
N ASN A 130 3.89 -5.28 1.11
CA ASN A 130 4.61 -6.54 1.17
C ASN A 130 6.08 -6.43 0.70
N ASN A 131 6.54 -5.24 0.27
CA ASN A 131 7.94 -4.97 -0.05
C ASN A 131 8.64 -4.30 1.16
N PRO A 132 9.56 -4.99 1.85
CA PRO A 132 10.20 -4.46 3.04
C PRO A 132 10.98 -3.16 2.84
N LEU A 133 11.59 -2.96 1.67
CA LEU A 133 12.34 -1.72 1.36
C LEU A 133 11.40 -0.52 1.26
N LEU A 134 10.26 -0.73 0.60
CA LEU A 134 9.23 0.30 0.44
C LEU A 134 8.56 0.64 1.77
N LEU A 135 8.20 -0.37 2.56
CA LEU A 135 7.61 -0.16 3.87
C LEU A 135 8.59 0.58 4.81
N ARG A 136 9.87 0.18 4.82
CA ARG A 136 10.92 0.89 5.56
C ARG A 136 11.05 2.34 5.10
N GLY A 137 11.10 2.56 3.78
CA GLY A 137 11.17 3.91 3.21
C GLY A 137 9.98 4.76 3.61
N ALA A 138 8.76 4.20 3.60
CA ALA A 138 7.57 4.93 4.02
C ALA A 138 7.65 5.33 5.51
N TRP A 139 8.19 4.46 6.36
CA TRP A 139 8.43 4.82 7.75
C TRP A 139 9.52 5.88 7.91
N SER A 140 10.68 5.70 7.28
CA SER A 140 11.82 6.61 7.49
C SER A 140 11.63 7.99 6.86
N GLU A 141 11.13 8.05 5.62
CA GLU A 141 10.97 9.31 4.88
C GLU A 141 9.91 10.21 5.51
N PHE A 142 8.87 9.61 6.12
CA PHE A 142 7.81 10.34 6.80
C PHE A 142 7.93 10.34 8.33
N GLY A 143 9.05 9.87 8.89
CA GLY A 143 9.34 9.90 10.32
C GLY A 143 8.35 9.10 11.18
N LEU A 144 7.84 7.98 10.67
CA LEU A 144 6.90 7.11 11.36
C LEU A 144 7.64 6.05 12.17
N GLU A 145 7.06 5.64 13.30
CA GLU A 145 7.58 4.55 14.10
C GLU A 145 7.32 3.19 13.42
N PRO A 146 8.37 2.37 13.20
CA PRO A 146 8.23 1.01 12.70
C PRO A 146 7.35 0.16 13.63
N MET A 147 6.45 -0.62 13.05
CA MET A 147 5.65 -1.60 13.79
C MET A 147 5.82 -2.98 13.16
N ILE A 148 6.01 -4.02 13.98
CA ILE A 148 6.26 -5.39 13.53
C ILE A 148 5.01 -6.23 13.81
N TYR A 149 4.38 -6.74 12.74
CA TYR A 149 3.14 -7.52 12.83
C TYR A 149 3.11 -8.72 11.85
N ASP A 150 4.03 -8.76 10.89
CA ASP A 150 4.18 -9.85 9.94
C ASP A 150 5.62 -9.95 9.41
N LEU A 151 5.85 -10.88 8.48
CA LEU A 151 7.17 -11.11 7.89
C LEU A 151 7.72 -9.88 7.14
N ALA A 152 6.86 -9.13 6.43
CA ALA A 152 7.28 -7.99 5.63
C ALA A 152 7.72 -6.83 6.52
N SER A 153 6.93 -6.51 7.54
CA SER A 153 7.23 -5.49 8.55
C SER A 153 8.44 -5.83 9.41
N TYR A 154 8.59 -7.11 9.80
CA TYR A 154 9.79 -7.58 10.48
C TYR A 154 11.05 -7.37 9.63
N LYS A 155 11.00 -7.76 8.35
CA LYS A 155 12.09 -7.50 7.41
C LYS A 155 12.34 -6.01 7.26
N ALA A 156 11.31 -5.17 7.16
CA ALA A 156 11.47 -3.73 6.99
C ALA A 156 12.19 -3.07 8.19
N ALA A 157 11.82 -3.47 9.40
CA ALA A 157 12.39 -2.97 10.66
C ALA A 157 13.82 -3.49 10.93
N HIS A 158 14.23 -4.59 10.28
CA HIS A 158 15.53 -5.20 10.55
C HIS A 158 16.68 -4.22 10.24
N PRO A 159 17.70 -4.04 11.10
CA PRO A 159 18.77 -3.06 10.90
C PRO A 159 19.47 -3.16 9.53
N MET A 160 19.70 -4.39 9.08
CA MET A 160 20.34 -4.69 7.80
C MET A 160 19.42 -4.60 6.57
N ALA A 161 18.14 -4.30 6.74
CA ALA A 161 17.21 -4.20 5.62
C ALA A 161 17.42 -2.96 4.74
N GLY A 162 18.30 -2.03 5.12
CA GLY A 162 18.71 -0.90 4.26
C GLY A 162 19.69 -1.28 3.14
N ASP A 163 20.23 -2.51 3.13
CA ASP A 163 21.14 -2.98 2.07
C ASP A 163 20.44 -4.05 1.20
N PRO A 164 20.16 -3.74 -0.08
CA PRO A 164 19.55 -4.69 -1.02
C PRO A 164 20.33 -6.00 -1.18
N ASN A 165 21.67 -5.98 -1.08
CA ASN A 165 22.51 -7.17 -1.21
C ASN A 165 22.43 -8.05 0.04
N LEU A 166 22.28 -7.44 1.21
CA LEU A 166 22.03 -8.16 2.44
C LEU A 166 20.65 -8.80 2.42
N GLN A 167 19.62 -8.10 1.91
CA GLN A 167 18.28 -8.70 1.78
C GLN A 167 18.22 -9.97 0.91
N MET A 168 19.05 -10.08 -0.15
CA MET A 168 19.16 -11.31 -0.95
C MET A 168 19.88 -12.46 -0.23
N THR A 169 20.78 -12.14 0.70
CA THR A 169 21.59 -13.10 1.44
C THR A 169 21.03 -13.42 2.82
N PHE A 170 20.00 -12.71 3.26
CA PHE A 170 19.29 -12.97 4.51
C PHE A 170 18.59 -14.32 4.45
N PRO A 171 19.07 -15.33 5.22
CA PRO A 171 18.40 -16.61 5.29
C PRO A 171 17.22 -16.46 6.24
N TRP A 172 16.00 -16.56 5.74
CA TRP A 172 14.87 -16.86 6.59
C TRP A 172 14.46 -18.30 6.32
N GLU A 173 14.97 -19.22 7.15
CA GLU A 173 14.18 -20.41 7.46
C GLU A 173 12.83 -19.91 7.99
N GLU A 174 11.79 -20.02 7.16
CA GLU A 174 10.40 -19.65 7.51
C GLU A 174 9.95 -20.24 8.86
N ALA A 175 10.61 -21.30 9.33
CA ALA A 175 10.39 -21.97 10.59
C ALA A 175 10.59 -21.07 11.84
N ARG A 176 11.65 -20.25 11.90
CA ARG A 176 11.95 -19.45 13.11
C ARG A 176 11.03 -18.24 13.30
N ILE A 177 10.60 -17.62 12.20
CA ILE A 177 9.68 -16.47 12.27
C ILE A 177 8.28 -16.94 12.67
N ARG A 178 7.83 -18.11 12.18
CA ARG A 178 6.61 -18.75 12.67
C ARG A 178 6.71 -19.04 14.17
N GLN A 179 7.86 -19.51 14.63
CA GLN A 179 8.08 -19.83 16.04
C GLN A 179 8.07 -18.59 16.95
N HIS A 180 8.62 -17.47 16.49
CA HIS A 180 8.58 -16.22 17.26
C HIS A 180 7.18 -15.59 17.26
N ALA A 181 6.51 -15.50 16.10
CA ALA A 181 5.13 -15.01 16.01
C ALA A 181 4.15 -15.85 16.85
N LEU A 182 4.32 -17.18 16.86
CA LEU A 182 3.55 -18.07 17.73
C LEU A 182 3.90 -17.89 19.21
N SER A 183 5.17 -17.60 19.55
CA SER A 183 5.56 -17.37 20.96
C SER A 183 4.99 -16.06 21.52
N THR A 184 4.82 -15.04 20.69
CA THR A 184 4.23 -13.75 21.10
C THR A 184 2.71 -13.83 21.22
N LEU A 185 2.05 -14.67 20.40
CA LEU A 185 0.61 -14.95 20.47
C LEU A 185 0.20 -15.89 21.63
N LEU A 186 1.15 -16.53 22.30
CA LEU A 186 0.91 -17.46 23.41
C LEU A 186 1.31 -16.88 24.78
N MET A 187 1.71 -15.60 24.83
CA MET A 187 2.03 -14.89 26.07
C MET A 187 0.98 -13.86 26.49
N ASP A 188 -0.15 -13.79 25.78
CA ASP A 188 -1.39 -13.08 26.19
C ASP A 188 -2.51 -14.09 26.51
#